data_AF-A0A1F6EEE0-F1
#
_entry.id   AF-A0A1F6EEE0-F1
#
_cell.length_a   1.000
_cell.length_b   1.000
_cell.length_c   1.000
_cell.angle_alpha   90.00
_cell.angle_beta   90.00
_cell.angle_gamma   90.00
#
_symmetry.space_group_name_H-M   'P 1'
#
loop_
_entity.id
_entity.type
_entity.pdbx_description
1 polymer ?
#
loop_
_entity_poly.entity_id
_entity_poly.type
_entity_poly.pdbx_seq_one_letter_code
_entity_poly.pdbx_strand_id
1 'polypeptide(L)'
;MTPELSVRNGEQRGGFTLLEVLIAVALIMLAISGPFFAAAVAQIATLDSKNRFTASYLAQEGIEYARMLRDDAYLGAYGADVGDLSATAFYDHFLGGASSVSVYGCLGNPSGGLPGGDGSVACALDPALPVGVGAGKALQACPSPSSCPSLYLSGGEYTLTSGTPTIYARSLRFYDFGAGVEIVSSVSWVSRGVTRSVSLTSYLFPWQ
;
A
#
# COMPACT_ATOMS: atom_id res chain seq x y z
N MET A 1 64.60 73.16 -10.48
CA MET A 1 63.55 72.27 -10.99
C MET A 1 63.56 71.03 -10.10
N THR A 2 62.70 71.01 -9.09
CA THR A 2 62.64 69.94 -8.07
C THR A 2 61.88 68.73 -8.64
N PRO A 3 62.33 67.48 -8.41
CA PRO A 3 61.55 66.32 -8.78
C PRO A 3 60.36 66.15 -7.83
N GLU A 4 59.20 65.94 -8.43
CA GLU A 4 57.91 65.63 -7.78
C GLU A 4 57.95 64.18 -7.28
N LEU A 5 57.77 63.98 -5.98
CA LEU A 5 57.63 62.65 -5.38
C LEU A 5 56.18 62.17 -5.54
N SER A 6 55.96 61.26 -6.50
CA SER A 6 54.71 60.52 -6.64
C SER A 6 54.62 59.45 -5.53
N VAL A 7 53.76 59.70 -4.54
CA VAL A 7 53.38 58.69 -3.54
C VAL A 7 52.38 57.73 -4.17
N ARG A 8 52.82 56.50 -4.48
CA ARG A 8 51.92 55.40 -4.83
C ARG A 8 51.31 54.83 -3.55
N ASN A 9 50.01 55.05 -3.33
CA ASN A 9 49.23 54.30 -2.34
C ASN A 9 49.18 52.82 -2.75
N GLY A 10 49.96 51.99 -2.08
CA GLY A 10 49.79 50.55 -2.13
C GLY A 10 48.56 50.16 -1.33
N GLU A 11 47.49 49.71 -1.99
CA GLU A 11 46.43 48.95 -1.33
C GLU A 11 47.07 47.76 -0.61
N GLN A 12 46.98 47.75 0.73
CA GLN A 12 47.47 46.62 1.52
C GLN A 12 46.60 45.40 1.22
N ARG A 13 47.09 44.54 0.34
CA ARG A 13 46.53 43.20 0.12
C ARG A 13 46.84 42.37 1.37
N GLY A 14 45.90 42.35 2.31
CA GLY A 14 45.97 41.49 3.49
C GLY A 14 46.04 40.01 3.06
N GLY A 15 47.11 39.32 3.45
CA GLY A 15 47.20 37.86 3.30
C GLY A 15 46.40 37.16 4.38
N PHE A 16 45.76 36.04 4.04
CA PHE A 16 45.04 35.21 5.01
C PHE A 16 46.01 34.65 6.07
N THR A 17 45.62 34.78 7.34
CA THR A 17 46.38 34.15 8.43
C THR A 17 45.96 32.68 8.56
N LEU A 18 46.90 31.80 8.91
CA LEU A 18 46.58 30.38 9.20
C LEU A 18 45.51 30.24 10.31
N LEU A 19 45.50 31.17 11.26
CA LEU A 19 44.52 31.22 12.35
C LEU A 19 43.10 31.48 11.81
N GLU A 20 42.95 32.39 10.85
CA GLU A 20 41.66 32.70 10.23
C GLU A 20 41.10 31.49 9.48
N VAL A 21 41.94 30.76 8.73
CA VAL A 21 41.52 29.51 8.06
C VAL A 21 41.08 28.46 9.08
N LEU A 22 41.78 28.34 10.22
CA LEU A 22 41.42 27.40 11.28
C LEU A 22 40.08 27.74 11.92
N ILE A 23 39.85 29.02 12.24
CA ILE A 23 38.57 29.49 12.79
C ILE A 23 37.44 29.34 11.75
N ALA A 24 37.70 29.68 10.49
CA ALA A 24 36.72 29.55 9.41
C ALA A 24 36.27 28.09 9.23
N VAL A 25 37.20 27.13 9.19
CA VAL A 25 36.85 25.71 9.08
C VAL A 25 36.07 25.23 10.31
N ALA A 26 36.42 25.68 11.52
CA ALA A 26 35.67 25.33 12.74
C ALA A 26 34.22 25.83 12.70
N LEU A 27 33.99 27.07 12.26
CA LEU A 27 32.65 27.64 12.12
C LEU A 27 31.84 26.93 11.02
N ILE A 28 32.47 26.56 9.90
CA ILE A 28 31.81 25.80 8.82
C ILE A 28 31.36 24.42 9.32
N MET A 29 32.21 23.71 10.06
CA MET A 29 31.86 22.39 10.60
C MET A 29 30.66 22.45 11.55
N LEU A 30 30.63 23.44 12.45
CA LEU A 30 29.50 23.67 13.35
C LEU A 30 28.23 24.01 12.55
N ALA A 31 28.34 24.87 11.54
CA ALA A 31 27.21 25.30 10.71
C ALA A 31 26.57 24.16 9.90
N ILE A 32 27.36 23.19 9.40
CA ILE A 32 26.84 22.09 8.56
C ILE A 32 26.14 21.00 9.38
N SER A 33 26.50 20.84 10.66
CA SER A 33 25.99 19.77 11.52
C SER A 33 24.46 19.75 11.63
N GLY A 34 23.84 20.93 11.81
CA GLY A 34 22.38 21.07 11.94
C GLY A 34 21.62 20.69 10.65
N PRO A 35 21.91 21.34 9.50
CA PRO A 35 21.30 21.00 8.22
C PRO A 35 21.50 19.53 7.82
N PHE A 36 22.67 18.97 8.10
CA PHE A 36 22.95 17.56 7.81
C PHE A 36 22.05 16.61 8.61
N PHE A 37 21.89 16.87 9.90
CA PHE A 37 20.99 16.08 10.75
C PHE A 37 19.53 16.20 10.29
N ALA A 38 19.07 17.42 9.97
CA ALA A 38 17.72 17.64 9.45
C ALA A 38 17.47 16.88 8.14
N ALA A 39 18.45 16.87 7.23
CA ALA A 39 18.37 16.12 5.97
C ALA A 39 18.27 14.61 6.21
N ALA A 40 19.03 14.06 7.17
CA ALA A 40 18.98 12.64 7.52
C ALA A 40 17.59 12.22 8.04
N VAL A 41 16.98 13.04 8.91
CA VAL A 41 15.62 12.78 9.42
C VAL A 41 14.57 12.92 8.32
N ALA A 42 14.72 13.90 7.42
CA ALA A 42 13.80 14.10 6.31
C ALA A 42 13.76 12.90 5.36
N GLN A 43 14.90 12.28 5.06
CA GLN A 43 14.97 11.07 4.24
C GLN A 43 14.19 9.91 4.87
N ILE A 44 14.32 9.71 6.18
CA ILE A 44 13.59 8.68 6.91
C ILE A 44 12.08 8.93 6.86
N ALA A 45 11.65 10.16 7.12
CA ALA A 45 10.25 10.54 7.07
C ALA A 45 9.66 10.36 5.66
N THR A 46 10.47 10.61 4.62
CA THR A 46 10.08 10.44 3.21
C THR A 46 9.86 8.97 2.88
N LEU A 47 10.74 8.08 3.33
CA LEU A 47 10.60 6.64 3.12
C LEU A 47 9.37 6.07 3.84
N ASP A 48 9.10 6.48 5.08
CA ASP A 48 7.91 6.05 5.82
C ASP A 48 6.62 6.54 5.13
N SER A 49 6.62 7.80 4.68
CA SER A 49 5.51 8.39 3.92
C SER A 49 5.28 7.64 2.61
N LYS A 50 6.35 7.35 1.86
CA LYS A 50 6.28 6.57 0.62
C LYS A 50 5.62 5.21 0.86
N ASN A 51 6.08 4.49 1.88
CA ASN A 51 5.55 3.16 2.17
C ASN A 51 4.06 3.21 2.56
N ARG A 52 3.67 4.21 3.35
CA ARG A 52 2.27 4.41 3.72
C ARG A 52 1.39 4.78 2.52
N PHE A 53 1.88 5.61 1.59
CA PHE A 53 1.16 5.92 0.36
C PHE A 53 0.95 4.67 -0.49
N THR A 54 2.02 3.91 -0.76
CA THR A 54 1.92 2.65 -1.51
C THR A 54 0.95 1.66 -0.86
N ALA A 55 1.04 1.48 0.46
CA ALA A 55 0.12 0.61 1.18
C ALA A 55 -1.35 1.07 1.08
N SER A 56 -1.59 2.39 1.10
CA SER A 56 -2.93 2.97 0.95
C SER A 56 -3.51 2.72 -0.44
N TYR A 57 -2.71 2.89 -1.50
CA TYR A 57 -3.14 2.60 -2.88
C TYR A 57 -3.43 1.11 -3.08
N LEU A 58 -2.58 0.22 -2.54
CA LEU A 58 -2.82 -1.23 -2.59
C LEU A 58 -4.07 -1.65 -1.81
N ALA A 59 -4.37 -0.96 -0.71
CA ALA A 59 -5.59 -1.17 0.04
C ALA A 59 -6.83 -0.71 -0.76
N GLN A 60 -6.76 0.45 -1.43
CA GLN A 60 -7.83 0.96 -2.29
C GLN A 60 -8.10 0.01 -3.45
N GLU A 61 -7.05 -0.46 -4.13
CA GLU A 61 -7.16 -1.45 -5.21
C GLU A 61 -7.95 -2.69 -4.76
N GLY A 62 -7.69 -3.18 -3.55
CA GLY A 62 -8.43 -4.33 -3.00
C GLY A 62 -9.94 -4.08 -2.83
N ILE A 63 -10.33 -2.85 -2.44
CA ILE A 63 -11.75 -2.47 -2.34
C ILE A 63 -12.37 -2.34 -3.73
N GLU A 64 -11.67 -1.72 -4.68
CA GLU A 64 -12.16 -1.59 -6.06
C GLU A 64 -12.30 -2.95 -6.73
N TYR A 65 -11.39 -3.89 -6.47
CA TYR A 65 -11.50 -5.26 -6.96
C TYR A 65 -12.75 -5.96 -6.45
N ALA A 66 -13.08 -5.78 -5.17
CA ALA A 66 -14.30 -6.33 -4.59
C ALA A 66 -15.58 -5.71 -5.19
N ARG A 67 -15.57 -4.41 -5.51
CA ARG A 67 -16.66 -3.77 -6.27
C ARG A 67 -16.80 -4.34 -7.67
N MET A 68 -15.68 -4.52 -8.37
CA MET A 68 -15.65 -5.13 -9.69
C MET A 68 -16.26 -6.54 -9.66
N LEU A 69 -15.93 -7.38 -8.66
CA LEU A 69 -16.53 -8.71 -8.51
C LEU A 69 -18.04 -8.67 -8.29
N ARG A 70 -18.53 -7.76 -7.44
CA ARG A 70 -19.98 -7.56 -7.23
C ARG A 70 -20.67 -7.18 -8.54
N ASP A 71 -20.05 -6.29 -9.31
CA ASP A 71 -20.63 -5.79 -10.56
C ASP A 71 -20.62 -6.86 -11.64
N ASP A 72 -19.56 -7.67 -11.72
CA ASP A 72 -19.51 -8.83 -12.61
C ASP A 72 -20.57 -9.89 -12.23
N ALA A 73 -20.78 -10.13 -10.94
CA ALA A 73 -21.84 -11.02 -10.46
C ALA A 73 -23.24 -10.53 -10.88
N TYR A 74 -23.46 -9.21 -10.85
CA TYR A 74 -24.69 -8.57 -11.34
C TYR A 74 -24.87 -8.73 -12.85
N LEU A 75 -23.83 -8.46 -13.64
CA LEU A 75 -23.87 -8.63 -15.09
C LEU A 75 -24.09 -10.09 -15.48
N GLY A 76 -23.47 -11.03 -14.77
CA GLY A 76 -23.66 -12.46 -14.98
C GLY A 76 -25.10 -12.92 -14.69
N ALA A 77 -25.69 -12.43 -13.60
CA ALA A 77 -27.09 -12.69 -13.28
C ALA A 77 -28.06 -12.06 -14.30
N TYR A 78 -27.73 -10.85 -14.79
CA TYR A 78 -28.52 -10.16 -15.81
C TYR A 78 -28.58 -10.96 -17.11
N GLY A 79 -27.45 -11.50 -17.57
CA GLY A 79 -27.41 -12.32 -18.78
C GLY A 79 -28.08 -13.69 -18.66
N ALA A 80 -28.38 -14.14 -17.44
CA ALA A 80 -29.06 -15.40 -17.16
C ALA A 80 -30.59 -15.25 -16.98
N ASP A 81 -31.14 -14.04 -17.14
CA ASP A 81 -32.57 -13.72 -17.02
C ASP A 81 -33.21 -14.25 -15.72
N VAL A 82 -32.50 -14.09 -14.59
CA VAL A 82 -33.00 -14.51 -13.28
C VAL A 82 -34.13 -13.60 -12.79
N GLY A 83 -35.05 -14.14 -12.00
CA GLY A 83 -36.24 -13.42 -11.53
C GLY A 83 -35.91 -12.22 -10.63
N ASP A 84 -35.27 -12.46 -9.48
CA ASP A 84 -34.78 -11.39 -8.60
C ASP A 84 -33.31 -11.10 -8.90
N LEU A 85 -33.07 -10.26 -9.90
CA LEU A 85 -31.74 -9.93 -10.37
C LEU A 85 -30.81 -9.45 -9.26
N SER A 86 -31.27 -8.49 -8.45
CA SER A 86 -30.44 -7.87 -7.42
C SER A 86 -30.08 -8.85 -6.31
N ALA A 87 -31.08 -9.57 -5.77
CA ALA A 87 -30.85 -10.48 -4.67
C ALA A 87 -30.04 -11.69 -5.12
N THR A 88 -30.37 -12.30 -6.27
CA THR A 88 -29.62 -13.45 -6.80
C THR A 88 -28.17 -13.08 -7.15
N ALA A 89 -27.95 -11.92 -7.79
CA ALA A 89 -26.60 -11.44 -8.09
C ALA A 89 -25.76 -11.27 -6.82
N PHE A 90 -26.34 -10.66 -5.79
CA PHE A 90 -25.59 -10.33 -4.58
C PHE A 90 -25.42 -11.54 -3.65
N TYR A 91 -26.51 -12.20 -3.29
CA TYR A 91 -26.50 -13.27 -2.29
C TYR A 91 -26.02 -14.61 -2.85
N ASP A 92 -26.43 -14.98 -4.06
CA ASP A 92 -26.05 -16.28 -4.63
C ASP A 92 -24.73 -16.20 -5.41
N HIS A 93 -24.61 -15.21 -6.30
CA HIS A 93 -23.48 -15.12 -7.22
C HIS A 93 -22.26 -14.45 -6.60
N PHE A 94 -22.42 -13.34 -5.87
CA PHE A 94 -21.29 -12.62 -5.25
C PHE A 94 -20.90 -13.18 -3.89
N LEU A 95 -21.85 -13.46 -2.99
CA LEU A 95 -21.56 -14.02 -1.66
C LEU A 95 -21.62 -15.55 -1.62
N GLY A 96 -22.61 -16.16 -2.29
CA GLY A 96 -23.04 -17.54 -2.05
C GLY A 96 -22.29 -18.64 -2.81
N GLY A 97 -21.37 -18.29 -3.71
CA GLY A 97 -20.54 -19.29 -4.40
C GLY A 97 -21.17 -19.89 -5.66
N ALA A 98 -22.34 -19.40 -6.10
CA ALA A 98 -22.98 -19.89 -7.32
C ALA A 98 -22.31 -19.42 -8.63
N SER A 99 -21.30 -18.53 -8.53
CA SER A 99 -20.56 -18.00 -9.67
C SER A 99 -19.04 -18.07 -9.45
N SER A 100 -18.27 -18.04 -10.54
CA SER A 100 -16.80 -17.98 -10.48
C SER A 100 -16.26 -16.66 -9.93
N VAL A 101 -17.09 -15.61 -9.83
CA VAL A 101 -16.74 -14.29 -9.31
C VAL A 101 -17.15 -14.09 -7.86
N SER A 102 -17.69 -15.14 -7.22
CA SER A 102 -18.04 -15.15 -5.82
C SER A 102 -16.84 -14.95 -4.90
N VAL A 103 -17.02 -14.15 -3.85
CA VAL A 103 -16.07 -13.98 -2.74
C VAL A 103 -16.24 -15.04 -1.64
N TYR A 104 -17.06 -16.08 -1.85
CA TYR A 104 -17.40 -17.08 -0.83
C TYR A 104 -16.20 -17.66 -0.07
N GLY A 105 -15.11 -17.99 -0.78
CA GLY A 105 -13.89 -18.52 -0.16
C GLY A 105 -13.06 -17.50 0.63
N CYS A 106 -13.48 -16.23 0.64
CA CYS A 106 -12.87 -15.11 1.34
C CYS A 106 -13.79 -14.53 2.44
N LEU A 107 -14.99 -15.09 2.62
CA LEU A 107 -15.91 -14.67 3.67
C LEU A 107 -15.39 -15.11 5.04
N GLY A 108 -15.12 -14.15 5.91
CA GLY A 108 -14.85 -14.42 7.32
C GLY A 108 -16.15 -14.86 8.00
N ASN A 109 -16.15 -16.04 8.63
CA ASN A 109 -17.33 -16.51 9.35
C ASN A 109 -17.33 -15.98 10.80
N PRO A 110 -18.34 -15.18 11.22
CA PRO A 110 -18.51 -14.85 12.64
C PRO A 110 -19.03 -16.02 13.51
N SER A 111 -19.37 -17.17 12.91
CA SER A 111 -20.07 -18.30 13.54
C SER A 111 -19.49 -19.71 13.29
N GLY A 112 -18.28 -19.84 12.72
CA GLY A 112 -17.53 -21.13 12.74
C GLY A 112 -18.19 -22.34 12.03
N GLY A 113 -19.07 -22.12 11.06
CA GLY A 113 -19.93 -23.15 10.45
C GLY A 113 -19.58 -23.61 9.02
N LEU A 114 -18.35 -23.44 8.54
CA LEU A 114 -17.86 -24.09 7.30
C LEU A 114 -16.58 -24.88 7.59
N PRO A 115 -16.28 -25.97 6.84
CA PRO A 115 -15.11 -26.80 7.12
C PRO A 115 -13.82 -25.98 6.95
N GLY A 116 -13.11 -25.73 8.05
CA GLY A 116 -11.85 -24.97 8.08
C GLY A 116 -11.86 -23.68 8.90
N GLY A 117 -12.95 -23.38 9.63
CA GLY A 117 -13.09 -22.16 10.42
C GLY A 117 -12.19 -22.08 11.66
N ASP A 118 -11.13 -21.29 11.58
CA ASP A 118 -11.01 -20.17 12.50
C ASP A 118 -11.66 -18.95 11.80
N GLY A 119 -12.29 -18.03 12.53
CA GLY A 119 -13.00 -16.87 11.96
C GLY A 119 -12.10 -15.84 11.25
N SER A 120 -10.92 -16.22 10.78
CA SER A 120 -9.88 -15.34 10.25
C SER A 120 -9.55 -15.58 8.77
N VAL A 121 -10.42 -16.26 8.02
CA VAL A 121 -10.23 -16.40 6.56
C VAL A 121 -10.07 -15.01 5.93
N ALA A 122 -8.94 -14.81 5.26
CA ALA A 122 -8.63 -13.64 4.48
C ALA A 122 -8.24 -14.09 3.06
N CYS A 123 -8.20 -13.16 2.12
CA CYS A 123 -7.67 -13.43 0.79
C CYS A 123 -6.57 -12.45 0.43
N ALA A 124 -5.50 -12.98 -0.17
CA ALA A 124 -4.56 -12.18 -0.92
C ALA A 124 -5.16 -11.91 -2.31
N LEU A 125 -4.80 -10.77 -2.91
CA LEU A 125 -5.24 -10.39 -4.24
C LEU A 125 -4.04 -10.32 -5.19
N ASP A 126 -4.17 -10.97 -6.33
CA ASP A 126 -3.26 -10.89 -7.47
C ASP A 126 -4.06 -10.47 -8.73
N PRO A 127 -4.02 -9.18 -9.11
CA PRO A 127 -4.76 -8.69 -10.26
C PRO A 127 -4.28 -9.28 -11.60
N ALA A 128 -3.10 -9.90 -11.65
CA ALA A 128 -2.57 -10.52 -12.86
C ALA A 128 -3.17 -11.90 -13.15
N LEU A 129 -3.91 -12.49 -12.20
CA LEU A 129 -4.55 -13.78 -12.36
C LEU A 129 -6.00 -13.65 -12.85
N PRO A 130 -6.56 -14.68 -13.49
CA PRO A 130 -7.96 -14.69 -13.88
C PRO A 130 -8.90 -14.43 -12.69
N VAL A 131 -9.99 -13.72 -12.96
CA VAL A 131 -11.01 -13.40 -11.96
C VAL A 131 -11.54 -14.65 -11.25
N GLY A 132 -11.72 -14.52 -9.94
CA GLY A 132 -12.35 -15.51 -9.06
C GLY A 132 -11.58 -15.78 -7.77
N VAL A 133 -12.04 -16.78 -7.03
CA VAL A 133 -11.42 -17.23 -5.77
C VAL A 133 -10.88 -18.65 -5.92
N GLY A 134 -9.69 -18.89 -5.35
CA GLY A 134 -9.06 -20.21 -5.27
C GLY A 134 -7.68 -20.28 -5.92
N ALA A 135 -7.15 -21.49 -6.04
CA ALA A 135 -5.83 -21.72 -6.63
C ALA A 135 -5.80 -21.26 -8.09
N GLY A 136 -4.80 -20.42 -8.44
CA GLY A 136 -4.65 -19.87 -9.78
C GLY A 136 -5.67 -18.79 -10.16
N LYS A 137 -6.44 -18.28 -9.19
CA LYS A 137 -7.34 -17.13 -9.36
C LYS A 137 -6.80 -15.91 -8.63
N ALA A 138 -7.37 -14.76 -8.97
CA ALA A 138 -6.99 -13.46 -8.44
C ALA A 138 -7.13 -13.37 -6.91
N LEU A 139 -8.18 -13.94 -6.32
CA LEU A 139 -8.30 -14.04 -4.87
C LEU A 139 -7.81 -15.41 -4.39
N GLN A 140 -6.79 -15.41 -3.54
CA GLN A 140 -6.22 -16.62 -2.96
C GLN A 140 -6.43 -16.60 -1.45
N ALA A 141 -7.15 -17.59 -0.93
CA ALA A 141 -7.41 -17.71 0.49
C ALA A 141 -6.10 -17.88 1.29
N CYS A 142 -6.00 -17.17 2.40
CA CYS A 142 -4.96 -17.28 3.42
C CYS A 142 -5.61 -17.60 4.77
N PRO A 143 -4.98 -18.43 5.63
CA PRO A 143 -5.55 -18.84 6.92
C PRO A 143 -5.89 -17.67 7.86
N SER A 144 -5.09 -16.61 7.83
CA SER A 144 -5.25 -15.41 8.63
C SER A 144 -4.80 -14.16 7.85
N PRO A 145 -5.22 -12.96 8.25
CA PRO A 145 -4.78 -11.71 7.61
C PRO A 145 -3.25 -11.51 7.69
N SER A 146 -2.62 -12.01 8.75
CA SER A 146 -1.17 -11.95 8.97
C SER A 146 -0.38 -13.02 8.21
N SER A 147 -1.04 -14.06 7.68
CA SER A 147 -0.39 -15.15 6.94
C SER A 147 -0.56 -15.04 5.43
N CYS A 148 -1.14 -13.95 4.94
CA CYS A 148 -1.22 -13.73 3.50
C CYS A 148 0.18 -13.43 2.93
N PRO A 149 0.53 -13.99 1.77
CA PRO A 149 1.86 -13.84 1.17
C PRO A 149 2.22 -12.38 0.87
N SER A 150 3.52 -12.08 0.91
CA SER A 150 4.05 -10.80 0.46
C SER A 150 3.92 -10.65 -1.06
N LEU A 151 3.68 -9.43 -1.50
CA LEU A 151 3.56 -9.04 -2.90
C LEU A 151 4.94 -8.95 -3.56
N TYR A 152 5.01 -9.29 -4.83
CA TYR A 152 6.11 -9.02 -5.74
C TYR A 152 5.76 -7.84 -6.65
N LEU A 153 6.77 -7.11 -7.12
CA LEU A 153 6.63 -6.07 -8.12
C LEU A 153 7.20 -6.56 -9.45
N SER A 154 6.37 -6.63 -10.48
CA SER A 154 6.75 -7.04 -11.83
C SER A 154 6.11 -6.10 -12.85
N GLY A 155 6.90 -5.50 -13.74
CA GLY A 155 6.38 -4.61 -14.79
C GLY A 155 5.65 -3.34 -14.29
N GLY A 156 5.77 -3.00 -13.00
CA GLY A 156 5.03 -1.90 -12.37
C GLY A 156 3.75 -2.33 -11.63
N GLU A 157 3.39 -3.62 -11.69
CA GLU A 157 2.21 -4.19 -11.05
C GLU A 157 2.59 -5.05 -9.84
N TYR A 158 1.72 -5.03 -8.82
CA TYR A 158 1.88 -5.88 -7.64
C TYR A 158 1.17 -7.22 -7.86
N THR A 159 1.90 -8.32 -7.70
CA THR A 159 1.44 -9.69 -7.98
C THR A 159 1.88 -10.65 -6.86
N LEU A 160 1.30 -11.84 -6.79
CA LEU A 160 1.67 -12.91 -5.85
C LEU A 160 2.58 -13.96 -6.48
N THR A 161 2.77 -13.92 -7.81
CA THR A 161 3.42 -15.01 -8.55
C THR A 161 4.93 -14.84 -8.69
N SER A 162 5.38 -13.68 -9.18
CA SER A 162 6.79 -13.47 -9.56
C SER A 162 7.17 -11.99 -9.61
N GLY A 163 8.47 -11.71 -9.55
CA GLY A 163 9.01 -10.35 -9.67
C GLY A 163 10.00 -10.02 -8.55
N THR A 164 10.20 -8.74 -8.31
CA THR A 164 11.05 -8.26 -7.22
C THR A 164 10.28 -8.35 -5.90
N PRO A 165 10.77 -9.06 -4.87
CA PRO A 165 10.06 -9.16 -3.61
C PRO A 165 9.88 -7.78 -2.98
N THR A 166 8.68 -7.51 -2.47
CA THR A 166 8.35 -6.26 -1.79
C THR A 166 8.15 -6.48 -0.29
N ILE A 167 8.07 -5.38 0.45
CA ILE A 167 7.80 -5.40 1.89
C ILE A 167 6.31 -5.48 2.23
N TYR A 168 5.42 -5.44 1.23
CA TYR A 168 3.98 -5.31 1.44
C TYR A 168 3.32 -6.68 1.39
N ALA A 169 2.46 -6.97 2.36
CA ALA A 169 1.51 -8.08 2.31
C ALA A 169 0.10 -7.50 2.39
N ARG A 170 -0.81 -8.01 1.55
CA ARG A 170 -2.20 -7.56 1.48
C ARG A 170 -3.15 -8.67 1.92
N SER A 171 -4.15 -8.28 2.68
CA SER A 171 -5.26 -9.13 3.11
C SER A 171 -6.58 -8.43 2.85
N LEU A 172 -7.53 -9.17 2.28
CA LEU A 172 -8.92 -8.78 2.08
C LEU A 172 -9.79 -9.66 2.94
N ARG A 173 -10.74 -9.04 3.65
CA ARG A 173 -11.72 -9.74 4.47
C ARG A 173 -13.11 -9.25 4.12
N PHE A 174 -14.06 -10.16 4.12
CA PHE A 174 -15.45 -9.90 3.81
C PHE A 174 -16.29 -10.39 4.99
N TYR A 175 -17.12 -9.52 5.56
CA TYR A 175 -18.04 -9.87 6.65
C TYR A 175 -19.47 -9.61 6.20
N ASP A 176 -20.21 -10.68 6.03
CA ASP A 176 -21.63 -10.62 5.74
C ASP A 176 -22.39 -10.21 7.02
N PHE A 177 -23.23 -9.18 6.91
CA PHE A 177 -24.14 -8.72 7.96
C PHE A 177 -25.62 -8.85 7.57
N GLY A 178 -25.93 -9.66 6.57
CA GLY A 178 -27.26 -10.01 6.09
C GLY A 178 -27.83 -8.99 5.09
N ALA A 179 -27.75 -7.69 5.38
CA ALA A 179 -28.21 -6.65 4.45
C ALA A 179 -27.15 -6.26 3.40
N GLY A 180 -25.89 -6.67 3.60
CA GLY A 180 -24.76 -6.32 2.76
C GLY A 180 -23.48 -6.97 3.29
N VAL A 181 -22.33 -6.55 2.74
CA VAL A 181 -21.02 -7.03 3.16
C VAL A 181 -20.09 -5.89 3.52
N GLU A 182 -19.40 -6.02 4.66
CA GLU A 182 -18.27 -5.17 5.03
C GLU A 182 -16.99 -5.74 4.42
N ILE A 183 -16.24 -4.90 3.72
CA ILE A 183 -14.96 -5.24 3.13
C ILE A 183 -13.87 -4.51 3.88
N VAL A 184 -12.91 -5.25 4.39
CA VAL A 184 -11.71 -4.73 5.04
C VAL A 184 -10.50 -5.10 4.21
N SER A 185 -9.88 -4.10 3.59
CA SER A 185 -8.62 -4.24 2.86
C SER A 185 -7.49 -3.72 3.73
N SER A 186 -6.55 -4.58 4.10
CA SER A 186 -5.44 -4.25 4.98
C SER A 186 -4.11 -4.60 4.32
N VAL A 187 -3.19 -3.65 4.32
CA VAL A 187 -1.83 -3.81 3.82
C VAL A 187 -0.85 -3.58 4.95
N SER A 188 -0.01 -4.58 5.21
CA SER A 188 1.03 -4.54 6.23
C SER A 188 2.42 -4.54 5.63
N TRP A 189 3.36 -3.84 6.29
CA TRP A 189 4.78 -3.85 5.94
C TRP A 189 5.64 -3.71 7.20
N VAL A 190 6.88 -4.19 7.14
CA VAL A 190 7.84 -4.02 8.24
C VAL A 190 8.68 -2.77 8.01
N SER A 191 8.68 -1.87 9.00
CA SER A 191 9.54 -0.68 9.04
C SER A 191 10.37 -0.72 10.32
N ARG A 192 11.70 -0.85 10.18
CA ARG A 192 12.66 -0.89 11.31
C ARG A 192 12.32 -1.95 12.37
N GLY A 193 11.91 -3.14 11.93
CA GLY A 193 11.52 -4.24 12.82
C GLY A 193 10.13 -4.12 13.45
N VAL A 194 9.38 -3.05 13.15
CA VAL A 194 8.00 -2.86 13.59
C VAL A 194 7.06 -3.07 12.41
N THR A 195 6.08 -3.97 12.58
CA THR A 195 5.01 -4.13 11.60
C THR A 195 4.08 -2.91 11.66
N ARG A 196 3.91 -2.26 10.52
CA ARG A 196 2.95 -1.17 10.29
C ARG A 196 1.87 -1.68 9.36
N SER A 197 0.69 -1.06 9.43
CA SER A 197 -0.40 -1.37 8.51
C SER A 197 -1.25 -0.14 8.21
N VAL A 198 -1.91 -0.20 7.06
CA VAL A 198 -3.02 0.68 6.69
C VAL A 198 -4.20 -0.24 6.38
N SER A 199 -5.38 0.12 6.91
CA SER A 199 -6.61 -0.60 6.63
C SER A 199 -7.68 0.38 6.17
N LEU A 200 -8.39 -0.02 5.12
CA LEU A 200 -9.54 0.69 4.57
C LEU A 200 -10.76 -0.22 4.65
N THR A 201 -11.89 0.37 4.98
CA THR A 201 -13.18 -0.32 5.10
C THR A 201 -14.17 0.28 4.11
N SER A 202 -14.94 -0.57 3.44
CA SER A 202 -16.08 -0.18 2.60
C SER A 202 -17.25 -1.14 2.83
N TYR A 203 -18.47 -0.68 2.56
CA TYR A 203 -19.67 -1.49 2.63
C TYR A 203 -20.26 -1.64 1.23
N LEU A 204 -20.63 -2.86 0.85
CA LEU A 204 -21.36 -3.13 -0.40
C LEU A 204 -22.74 -3.72 -0.09
N PHE A 205 -23.67 -3.41 -0.98
CA PHE A 205 -25.06 -3.80 -0.92
C PHE A 205 -25.50 -4.36 -2.28
N PRO A 206 -26.62 -5.10 -2.34
CA PRO A 206 -27.27 -5.43 -3.60
C PRO A 206 -27.56 -4.16 -4.42
N TRP A 207 -27.49 -4.28 -5.75
CA TRP A 207 -27.85 -3.17 -6.66
C TRP A 207 -29.34 -2.84 -6.55
N GLN A 208 -29.73 -1.56 -6.54
CA GLN A 208 -31.15 -1.17 -6.54
C GLN A 208 -31.60 -0.76 -7.93
#